data_AF-A0A5B7C6R5-F1
#
_entry.id   AF-A0A5B7C6R5-F1
#
_cell.length_a   1.000
_cell.length_b   1.000
_cell.length_c   1.000
_cell.angle_alpha   90.00
_cell.angle_beta   90.00
_cell.angle_gamma   90.00
#
_symmetry.space_group_name_H-M   'P 1'
#
loop_
_entity.id
_entity.type
_entity.pdbx_description
1 polymer ?
#
loop_
_entity_poly.entity_id
_entity_poly.type
_entity_poly.pdbx_seq_one_letter_code
_entity_poly.pdbx_strand_id
1 'polypeptide(L)'
;GKEAIELFEKMQSLGLNPDGLTFIGILMACCHGGLVEEGLNYFNQMQTLHGIEPQLEHYSCVVDMLGRAGRFNDALKLVAEMPAKPDVGIWSSLLSSCRIYGELDLGKKFAEKLLALEPDKAENYVLVSNLFARSGQWDTVRRVRGRMKAIGLRKDVGCSWITVGGKIYNFVVGDKMMPESEEIWEVWRRLEEKISGIGYIPDTGSVLHELKEEEKIEILRGHSEKLAISFGLLKTPKGVTLRICKNLRICRDC
;
A
#
# COMPACT_ATOMS: atom_id res chain seq x y z
N GLY A 1 -11.00 5.00 9.41
CA GLY A 1 -12.26 5.16 8.67
C GLY A 1 -13.29 5.82 9.56
N LYS A 2 -14.14 5.03 10.23
CA LYS A 2 -15.28 5.53 11.00
C LYS A 2 -14.94 6.52 12.12
N GLU A 3 -13.91 6.23 12.93
CA GLU A 3 -13.48 7.17 13.99
C GLU A 3 -13.05 8.55 13.44
N ALA A 4 -12.45 8.59 12.26
CA ALA A 4 -12.08 9.86 11.63
C ALA A 4 -13.31 10.64 11.12
N ILE A 5 -14.34 9.93 10.66
CA ILE A 5 -15.64 10.51 10.32
C ILE A 5 -16.30 11.09 11.56
N GLU A 6 -16.36 10.34 12.65
CA GLU A 6 -16.93 10.82 13.92
C GLU A 6 -16.22 12.09 14.42
N LEU A 7 -14.88 12.14 14.30
CA LEU A 7 -14.11 13.33 14.65
C LEU A 7 -14.38 14.52 13.72
N PHE A 8 -14.54 14.27 12.42
CA PHE A 8 -14.89 15.30 11.43
C PHE A 8 -16.29 15.86 11.67
N GLU A 9 -17.27 15.00 11.93
CA GLU A 9 -18.63 15.39 12.28
C GLU A 9 -18.67 16.16 13.61
N LYS A 10 -17.90 15.71 14.60
CA LYS A 10 -17.76 16.43 15.86
C LYS A 10 -17.14 17.81 15.66
N MET A 11 -16.09 17.94 14.85
CA MET A 11 -15.48 19.23 14.49
C MET A 11 -16.54 20.19 13.94
N GLN A 12 -17.36 19.74 12.99
CA GLN A 12 -18.44 20.54 12.42
C GLN A 12 -19.51 20.90 13.47
N SER A 13 -19.89 19.96 14.34
CA SER A 13 -20.86 20.21 15.42
C SER A 13 -20.40 21.26 16.44
N LEU A 14 -19.08 21.45 16.57
CA LEU A 14 -18.46 22.47 17.39
C LEU A 14 -18.35 23.83 16.68
N GLY A 15 -18.88 23.96 15.46
CA GLY A 15 -18.81 25.18 14.65
C GLY A 15 -17.42 25.44 14.05
N LEU A 16 -16.54 24.43 14.02
CA LEU A 16 -15.23 24.55 13.39
C LEU A 16 -15.35 24.25 11.90
N ASN A 17 -14.85 25.17 11.07
CA ASN A 17 -14.93 25.03 9.62
C ASN A 17 -13.81 24.12 9.10
N PRO A 18 -14.13 23.08 8.33
CA PRO A 18 -13.11 22.29 7.65
C PRO A 18 -12.45 23.12 6.55
N ASP A 19 -11.20 22.79 6.27
CA ASP A 19 -10.41 23.32 5.15
C ASP A 19 -9.99 22.19 4.21
N GLY A 20 -9.26 22.52 3.13
CA GLY A 20 -8.78 21.51 2.18
C GLY A 20 -7.95 20.40 2.83
N LEU A 21 -7.13 20.73 3.85
CA LEU A 21 -6.33 19.71 4.54
C LEU A 21 -7.20 18.75 5.36
N THR A 22 -8.24 19.28 6.02
CA THR A 22 -9.25 18.47 6.70
C THR A 22 -9.94 17.52 5.72
N PHE A 23 -10.26 18.00 4.51
CA PHE A 23 -10.85 17.16 3.47
C PHE A 23 -9.90 16.09 2.91
N ILE A 24 -8.60 16.37 2.76
CA ILE A 24 -7.62 15.33 2.45
C ILE A 24 -7.64 14.24 3.53
N GLY A 25 -7.66 14.64 4.82
CA GLY A 25 -7.71 13.72 5.94
C GLY A 25 -8.94 12.79 5.90
N ILE A 26 -10.13 13.34 5.67
CA ILE A 26 -11.36 12.53 5.61
C ILE A 26 -11.40 11.63 4.38
N LEU A 27 -10.98 12.11 3.21
CA LEU A 27 -10.92 11.32 1.98
C LEU A 27 -9.92 10.17 2.10
N MET A 28 -8.75 10.41 2.71
CA MET A 28 -7.80 9.34 3.03
C MET A 28 -8.38 8.33 4.01
N ALA A 29 -9.13 8.77 5.02
CA ALA A 29 -9.78 7.87 5.97
C ALA A 29 -10.86 7.00 5.30
N CYS A 30 -11.62 7.55 4.36
CA CYS A 30 -12.58 6.83 3.54
C CYS A 30 -11.89 5.84 2.60
N CYS A 31 -10.82 6.26 1.92
CA CYS A 31 -10.02 5.42 1.03
C CYS A 31 -9.47 4.18 1.77
N HIS A 32 -8.83 4.37 2.92
CA HIS A 32 -8.29 3.26 3.71
C HIS A 32 -9.38 2.43 4.40
N GLY A 33 -10.55 3.03 4.68
CA GLY A 33 -11.69 2.35 5.28
C GLY A 33 -12.59 1.61 4.30
N GLY A 34 -12.36 1.73 2.98
CA GLY A 34 -13.26 1.21 1.96
C GLY A 34 -14.64 1.89 1.93
N LEU A 35 -14.75 3.10 2.49
CA LEU A 35 -15.99 3.86 2.63
C LEU A 35 -16.21 4.74 1.38
N VAL A 36 -16.44 4.08 0.25
CA VAL A 36 -16.42 4.73 -1.08
C VAL A 36 -17.53 5.77 -1.21
N GLU A 37 -18.75 5.42 -0.81
CA GLU A 37 -19.91 6.31 -0.95
C GLU A 37 -19.79 7.53 -0.01
N GLU A 38 -19.33 7.32 1.22
CA GLU A 38 -19.06 8.40 2.16
C GLU A 38 -17.96 9.33 1.64
N GLY A 39 -16.88 8.76 1.09
CA GLY A 39 -15.79 9.55 0.51
C GLY A 39 -16.24 10.39 -0.69
N LEU A 40 -17.05 9.83 -1.59
CA LEU A 40 -17.64 10.58 -2.71
C LEU A 40 -18.58 11.69 -2.22
N ASN A 41 -19.39 11.40 -1.20
CA ASN A 41 -20.24 12.39 -0.56
C ASN A 41 -19.42 13.55 0.04
N TYR A 42 -18.34 13.27 0.79
CA TYR A 42 -17.48 14.32 1.34
C TYR A 42 -16.77 15.13 0.24
N PHE A 43 -16.31 14.49 -0.83
CA PHE A 43 -15.72 15.19 -1.98
C PHE A 43 -16.72 16.17 -2.63
N ASN A 44 -18.00 15.79 -2.70
CA ASN A 44 -19.05 16.68 -3.19
C ASN A 44 -19.40 17.79 -2.18
N GLN A 45 -19.50 17.47 -0.88
CA GLN A 45 -19.78 18.45 0.18
C GLN A 45 -18.69 19.52 0.27
N MET A 46 -17.42 19.15 0.08
CA MET A 46 -16.29 20.08 0.04
C MET A 46 -16.56 21.26 -0.91
N GLN A 47 -17.09 20.97 -2.09
CA GLN A 47 -17.43 21.99 -3.10
C GLN A 47 -18.75 22.67 -2.80
N THR A 48 -19.80 21.89 -2.56
CA THR A 48 -21.19 22.38 -2.53
C THR A 48 -21.58 23.05 -1.21
N LEU A 49 -21.02 22.59 -0.08
CA LEU A 49 -21.34 23.10 1.25
C LEU A 49 -20.24 24.00 1.81
N HIS A 50 -18.98 23.71 1.51
CA HIS A 50 -17.84 24.46 2.06
C HIS A 50 -17.19 25.42 1.07
N GLY A 51 -17.56 25.37 -0.22
CA GLY A 51 -16.99 26.24 -1.25
C GLY A 51 -15.49 26.03 -1.48
N ILE A 52 -14.97 24.85 -1.14
CA ILE A 52 -13.55 24.51 -1.28
C ILE A 52 -13.35 23.83 -2.63
N GLU A 53 -12.53 24.46 -3.48
CA GLU A 53 -12.18 23.91 -4.79
C GLU A 53 -11.23 22.70 -4.66
N PRO A 54 -11.49 21.57 -5.36
CA PRO A 54 -10.62 20.41 -5.29
C PRO A 54 -9.26 20.65 -5.94
N GLN A 55 -8.21 20.43 -5.15
CA GLN A 55 -6.82 20.36 -5.62
C GLN A 55 -6.41 18.92 -5.98
N LEU A 56 -5.24 18.78 -6.60
CA LEU A 56 -4.70 17.52 -7.11
C LEU A 56 -4.67 16.41 -6.04
N GLU A 57 -4.38 16.77 -4.79
CA GLU A 57 -4.31 15.87 -3.64
C GLU A 57 -5.69 15.26 -3.31
N HIS A 58 -6.76 16.05 -3.42
CA HIS A 58 -8.13 15.59 -3.21
C HIS A 58 -8.54 14.60 -4.31
N TYR A 59 -8.26 14.93 -5.57
CA TYR A 59 -8.48 14.03 -6.69
C TYR A 59 -7.69 12.73 -6.54
N SER A 60 -6.42 12.82 -6.12
CA SER A 60 -5.58 11.64 -5.88
C SER A 60 -6.17 10.70 -4.84
N CYS A 61 -6.73 11.25 -3.74
CA CYS A 61 -7.41 10.46 -2.72
C CYS A 61 -8.65 9.74 -3.27
N VAL A 62 -9.49 10.44 -4.04
CA VAL A 62 -10.72 9.86 -4.60
C VAL A 62 -10.41 8.85 -5.69
N VAL A 63 -9.42 9.11 -6.54
CA VAL A 63 -8.98 8.15 -7.58
C VAL A 63 -8.39 6.89 -6.95
N ASP A 64 -7.55 7.00 -5.91
CA ASP A 64 -7.05 5.83 -5.18
C ASP A 64 -8.20 5.04 -4.55
N MET A 65 -9.17 5.73 -3.92
CA MET A 65 -10.36 5.10 -3.34
C MET A 65 -11.19 4.34 -4.39
N LEU A 66 -11.50 4.96 -5.53
CA LEU A 66 -12.25 4.33 -6.62
C LEU A 66 -11.48 3.17 -7.24
N GLY A 67 -10.17 3.33 -7.46
CA GLY A 67 -9.30 2.27 -7.97
C GLY A 67 -9.28 1.05 -7.05
N ARG A 68 -9.10 1.26 -5.74
CA ARG A 68 -9.12 0.18 -4.74
C ARG A 68 -10.47 -0.52 -4.62
N ALA A 69 -11.56 0.14 -5.01
CA ALA A 69 -12.89 -0.44 -5.10
C ALA A 69 -13.18 -1.13 -6.45
N GLY A 70 -12.24 -1.11 -7.39
CA GLY A 70 -12.42 -1.67 -8.73
C GLY A 70 -13.29 -0.82 -9.65
N ARG A 71 -13.65 0.40 -9.24
CA ARG A 71 -14.50 1.33 -10.00
C ARG A 71 -13.68 2.13 -11.02
N PHE A 72 -12.98 1.43 -11.90
CA PHE A 72 -12.04 2.04 -12.86
C PHE A 72 -12.69 3.05 -13.81
N ASN A 73 -13.93 2.79 -14.23
CA ASN A 73 -14.66 3.72 -15.10
C ASN A 73 -14.91 5.06 -14.40
N ASP A 74 -15.33 5.03 -13.14
CA ASP A 74 -15.56 6.24 -12.35
C ASP A 74 -14.25 6.97 -12.07
N ALA A 75 -13.18 6.21 -11.76
CA ALA A 75 -11.85 6.78 -11.55
C ALA A 75 -11.33 7.47 -12.81
N LEU A 76 -11.49 6.85 -13.99
CA LEU A 76 -11.08 7.42 -15.27
C LEU A 76 -11.92 8.63 -15.68
N LYS A 77 -13.22 8.61 -15.38
CA LYS A 77 -14.10 9.77 -15.57
C LYS A 77 -13.61 10.95 -14.73
N LEU A 78 -13.32 10.72 -13.45
CA LEU A 78 -12.80 11.76 -12.56
C LEU A 78 -11.44 12.31 -13.03
N VAL A 79 -10.55 11.42 -13.52
CA VAL A 79 -9.26 11.79 -14.13
C VAL A 79 -9.42 12.59 -15.43
N ALA A 80 -10.52 12.43 -16.16
CA ALA A 80 -10.81 13.23 -17.34
C ALA A 80 -11.43 14.60 -17.01
N GLU A 81 -12.14 14.69 -15.88
CA GLU A 81 -12.83 15.91 -15.43
C GLU A 81 -11.94 16.83 -14.58
N MET A 82 -10.81 16.34 -14.05
CA MET A 82 -9.92 17.15 -13.24
C MET A 82 -9.29 18.32 -14.02
N PRO A 83 -9.12 19.50 -13.40
CA PRO A 83 -8.58 20.69 -14.09
C PRO A 83 -7.07 20.60 -14.34
N ALA A 84 -6.36 19.78 -13.56
CA ALA A 84 -4.91 19.58 -13.66
C ALA A 84 -4.57 18.34 -14.49
N LYS A 85 -3.31 18.19 -14.90
CA LYS A 85 -2.84 16.92 -15.46
C LYS A 85 -2.66 15.89 -14.34
N PRO A 86 -2.98 14.60 -14.57
CA PRO A 86 -2.79 13.59 -13.56
C PRO A 86 -1.31 13.33 -13.34
N ASP A 87 -0.91 13.25 -12.07
CA ASP A 87 0.47 13.06 -11.65
C ASP A 87 0.82 11.59 -11.43
N VAL A 88 2.03 11.35 -10.93
CA VAL A 88 2.57 10.03 -10.60
C VAL A 88 1.72 9.36 -9.52
N GLY A 89 1.22 10.11 -8.54
CA GLY A 89 0.34 9.60 -7.47
C GLY A 89 -0.93 8.96 -8.03
N ILE A 90 -1.58 9.62 -8.97
CA ILE A 90 -2.79 9.12 -9.63
C ILE A 90 -2.50 7.87 -10.47
N TRP A 91 -1.50 7.91 -11.35
CA TRP A 91 -1.20 6.76 -12.22
C TRP A 91 -0.70 5.55 -11.44
N SER A 92 0.10 5.76 -10.40
CA SER A 92 0.59 4.68 -9.53
C SER A 92 -0.54 4.04 -8.72
N SER A 93 -1.51 4.82 -8.25
CA SER A 93 -2.69 4.31 -7.55
C SER A 93 -3.58 3.45 -8.46
N LEU A 94 -3.86 3.94 -9.68
CA LEU A 94 -4.61 3.19 -10.69
C LEU A 94 -3.88 1.91 -11.12
N LEU A 95 -2.58 1.99 -11.39
CA LEU A 95 -1.76 0.83 -11.77
C LEU A 95 -1.70 -0.22 -10.64
N SER A 96 -1.57 0.22 -9.39
CA SER A 96 -1.63 -0.65 -8.21
C SER A 96 -2.97 -1.38 -8.11
N SER A 97 -4.05 -0.68 -8.44
CA SER A 97 -5.42 -1.22 -8.44
C SER A 97 -5.62 -2.21 -9.57
N CYS A 98 -5.12 -1.91 -10.78
CA CYS A 98 -5.15 -2.86 -11.91
C CYS A 98 -4.46 -4.18 -11.56
N ARG A 99 -3.35 -4.14 -10.82
CA ARG A 99 -2.69 -5.36 -10.33
C ARG A 99 -3.59 -6.18 -9.41
N ILE A 100 -4.34 -5.54 -8.51
CA ILE A 100 -5.22 -6.24 -7.56
C ILE A 100 -6.36 -6.94 -8.31
N TYR A 101 -6.97 -6.25 -9.27
CA TYR A 101 -8.13 -6.74 -10.02
C TYR A 101 -7.78 -7.52 -11.29
N GLY A 102 -6.51 -7.62 -11.66
CA GLY A 102 -6.07 -8.31 -12.88
C GLY A 102 -6.36 -7.54 -14.18
N GLU A 103 -6.64 -6.23 -14.10
CA GLU A 103 -6.92 -5.34 -15.23
C GLU A 103 -5.66 -4.99 -16.03
N LEU A 104 -5.10 -6.00 -16.69
CA LEU A 104 -3.80 -5.92 -17.35
C LEU A 104 -3.76 -4.86 -18.45
N ASP A 105 -4.81 -4.73 -19.26
CA ASP A 105 -4.79 -3.83 -20.42
C ASP A 105 -4.89 -2.35 -20.02
N LEU A 106 -5.68 -2.03 -18.99
CA LEU A 106 -5.63 -0.72 -18.35
C LEU A 106 -4.27 -0.49 -17.69
N GLY A 107 -3.75 -1.50 -16.98
CA GLY A 107 -2.46 -1.44 -16.33
C GLY A 107 -1.30 -1.12 -17.30
N LYS A 108 -1.28 -1.69 -18.51
CA LYS A 108 -0.29 -1.35 -19.54
C LYS A 108 -0.35 0.13 -19.91
N LYS A 109 -1.55 0.68 -20.14
CA LYS A 109 -1.74 2.10 -20.46
C LYS A 109 -1.26 3.01 -19.34
N PHE A 110 -1.54 2.65 -18.08
CA PHE A 110 -1.09 3.43 -16.93
C PHE A 110 0.42 3.31 -16.71
N ALA A 111 1.00 2.14 -16.96
CA ALA A 111 2.44 1.93 -16.92
C ALA A 111 3.20 2.84 -17.90
N GLU A 112 2.70 2.99 -19.13
CA GLU A 112 3.29 3.88 -20.13
C GLU A 112 3.26 5.34 -19.66
N LYS A 113 2.10 5.80 -19.14
CA LYS A 113 1.96 7.17 -18.61
C LYS A 113 2.87 7.43 -17.41
N LEU A 114 2.93 6.48 -16.48
CA LEU A 114 3.76 6.56 -15.27
C LEU A 114 5.26 6.66 -15.61
N LEU A 115 5.75 5.77 -16.48
CA LEU A 115 7.16 5.76 -16.89
C LEU A 115 7.54 6.94 -17.79
N ALA A 116 6.57 7.54 -18.50
CA ALA A 116 6.81 8.76 -19.26
C ALA A 116 6.93 10.00 -18.36
N LEU A 117 6.17 10.06 -17.25
CA LEU A 117 6.22 11.16 -16.30
C LEU A 117 7.49 11.16 -15.45
N GLU A 118 7.89 10.00 -14.95
CA GLU A 118 9.07 9.84 -14.09
C GLU A 118 9.90 8.63 -14.53
N PRO A 119 10.69 8.78 -15.61
CA PRO A 119 11.49 7.70 -16.21
C PRO A 119 12.70 7.28 -15.38
N ASP A 120 13.03 8.06 -14.35
CA ASP A 120 14.22 7.99 -13.49
C ASP A 120 13.89 7.56 -12.04
N LYS A 121 12.66 7.09 -11.79
CA LYS A 121 12.23 6.56 -10.48
C LYS A 121 12.14 5.04 -10.47
N ALA A 122 12.94 4.39 -9.61
CA ALA A 122 13.02 2.94 -9.54
C ALA A 122 11.68 2.30 -9.14
N GLU A 123 10.94 2.99 -8.28
CA GLU A 123 9.64 2.61 -7.73
C GLU A 123 8.62 2.39 -8.85
N ASN A 124 8.66 3.22 -9.91
CA ASN A 124 7.76 3.11 -11.04
C ASN A 124 8.02 1.83 -11.85
N TYR A 125 9.29 1.48 -12.11
CA TYR A 125 9.64 0.22 -12.76
C TYR A 125 9.30 -0.99 -11.90
N VAL A 126 9.48 -0.88 -10.58
CA VAL A 126 9.04 -1.90 -9.62
C VAL A 126 7.55 -2.14 -9.77
N LEU A 127 6.74 -1.08 -9.71
CA LEU A 127 5.29 -1.18 -9.81
C LEU A 127 4.81 -1.75 -11.15
N VAL A 128 5.39 -1.29 -12.26
CA VAL A 128 5.08 -1.82 -13.60
C VAL A 128 5.45 -3.30 -13.70
N SER A 129 6.62 -3.70 -13.23
CA SER A 129 7.00 -5.12 -13.25
C SER A 129 6.07 -5.97 -12.37
N ASN A 130 5.57 -5.41 -11.27
CA ASN A 130 4.67 -6.10 -10.36
C ASN A 130 3.30 -6.37 -11.00
N LEU A 131 2.82 -5.47 -11.88
CA LEU A 131 1.64 -5.73 -12.71
C LEU A 131 1.84 -6.98 -13.58
N PHE A 132 2.93 -7.04 -14.34
CA PHE A 132 3.19 -8.16 -15.25
C PHE A 132 3.47 -9.48 -14.52
N ALA A 133 4.14 -9.42 -13.38
CA ALA A 133 4.38 -10.59 -12.54
C ALA A 133 3.07 -11.21 -12.04
N ARG A 134 2.08 -10.38 -11.67
CA ARG A 134 0.75 -10.85 -11.25
C ARG A 134 0.01 -11.60 -12.37
N SER A 135 0.26 -11.25 -13.63
CA SER A 135 -0.30 -11.94 -14.81
C SER A 135 0.62 -13.04 -15.37
N GLY A 136 1.71 -13.41 -14.67
CA GLY A 136 2.63 -14.46 -15.11
C GLY A 136 3.49 -14.10 -16.34
N GLN A 137 3.54 -12.84 -16.76
CA GLN A 137 4.32 -12.40 -17.93
C GLN A 137 5.78 -12.15 -17.58
N TRP A 138 6.51 -13.21 -17.25
CA TRP A 138 7.88 -13.15 -16.72
C TRP A 138 8.89 -12.55 -17.71
N ASP A 139 8.71 -12.73 -19.02
CA ASP A 139 9.56 -12.07 -20.03
C ASP A 139 9.44 -10.55 -19.95
N THR A 140 8.21 -10.04 -19.80
CA THR A 140 7.99 -8.60 -19.63
C THR A 140 8.55 -8.10 -18.30
N VAL A 141 8.42 -8.88 -17.22
CA VAL A 141 9.04 -8.57 -15.92
C VAL A 141 10.56 -8.42 -16.08
N ARG A 142 11.21 -9.40 -16.72
CA ARG A 142 12.66 -9.36 -17.00
C ARG A 142 13.04 -8.15 -17.84
N ARG A 143 12.27 -7.81 -18.87
CA ARG A 143 12.50 -6.63 -19.72
C ARG A 143 12.41 -5.31 -18.93
N VAL A 144 11.36 -5.13 -18.14
CA VAL A 144 11.15 -3.92 -17.32
C VAL A 144 12.26 -3.76 -16.28
N ARG A 145 12.60 -4.85 -15.57
CA ARG A 145 13.70 -4.87 -14.59
C ARG A 145 15.08 -4.69 -15.23
N GLY A 146 15.28 -5.24 -16.42
CA GLY A 146 16.49 -5.07 -17.21
C GLY A 146 16.69 -3.61 -17.62
N ARG A 147 15.63 -2.96 -18.11
CA ARG A 147 15.66 -1.51 -18.41
C ARG A 147 16.00 -0.70 -17.17
N MET A 148 15.33 -0.93 -16.04
CA MET A 148 15.61 -0.27 -14.75
C MET A 148 17.10 -0.36 -14.37
N LYS A 149 17.70 -1.55 -14.48
CA LYS A 149 19.14 -1.75 -14.21
C LYS A 149 20.04 -1.04 -15.22
N ALA A 150 19.69 -1.06 -16.50
CA ALA A 150 20.48 -0.45 -17.57
C ALA A 150 20.60 1.08 -17.42
N ILE A 151 19.58 1.73 -16.87
CA ILE A 151 19.60 3.17 -16.54
C ILE A 151 20.14 3.47 -15.13
N GLY A 152 20.73 2.48 -14.45
CA GLY A 152 21.39 2.65 -13.15
C GLY A 152 20.45 2.71 -11.94
N LEU A 153 19.14 2.52 -12.12
CA LEU A 153 18.17 2.61 -11.03
C LEU A 153 18.22 1.37 -10.14
N ARG A 154 18.11 1.61 -8.83
CA ARG A 154 18.09 0.58 -7.79
C ARG A 154 16.84 0.77 -6.93
N LYS A 155 16.20 -0.33 -6.56
CA LYS A 155 15.09 -0.30 -5.61
C LYS A 155 15.63 -0.12 -4.20
N ASP A 156 14.88 0.58 -3.37
CA ASP A 156 15.09 0.55 -1.94
C ASP A 156 14.84 -0.86 -1.37
N VAL A 157 15.59 -1.18 -0.32
CA VAL A 157 15.40 -2.42 0.42
C VAL A 157 14.27 -2.21 1.41
N GLY A 158 13.32 -3.15 1.46
CA GLY A 158 12.24 -3.14 2.44
C GLY A 158 12.80 -3.34 3.85
N CYS A 159 12.46 -2.42 4.75
CA CYS A 159 12.86 -2.43 6.14
C CYS A 159 11.64 -2.15 7.01
N SER A 160 11.44 -2.99 8.01
CA SER A 160 10.48 -2.75 9.09
C SER A 160 11.23 -2.46 10.38
N TRP A 161 10.66 -1.67 11.26
CA TRP A 161 11.26 -1.42 12.57
C TRP A 161 10.22 -1.36 13.69
N ILE A 162 10.67 -1.65 14.89
CA ILE A 162 9.87 -1.64 16.11
C ILE A 162 10.65 -0.94 17.23
N THR A 163 9.93 -0.23 18.09
CA THR A 163 10.51 0.39 19.29
C THR A 163 10.14 -0.43 20.52
N VAL A 164 11.14 -1.00 21.21
CA VAL A 164 10.97 -1.78 22.43
C VAL A 164 11.92 -1.25 23.51
N GLY A 165 11.37 -0.86 24.66
CA GLY A 165 12.18 -0.32 25.78
C GLY A 165 12.99 0.92 25.42
N GLY A 166 12.47 1.78 24.54
CA GLY A 166 13.16 2.99 24.06
C GLY A 166 14.26 2.75 23.03
N LYS A 167 14.46 1.50 22.56
CA LYS A 167 15.41 1.16 21.50
C LYS A 167 14.69 0.79 20.22
N ILE A 168 15.23 1.21 19.09
CA ILE A 168 14.74 0.87 17.75
C ILE A 168 15.47 -0.37 17.25
N TYR A 169 14.70 -1.35 16.77
CA TYR A 169 15.20 -2.57 16.15
C TYR A 169 14.73 -2.61 14.70
N ASN A 170 15.67 -2.81 13.77
CA ASN A 170 15.41 -2.83 12.33
C ASN A 170 15.44 -4.26 11.80
N PHE A 171 14.57 -4.55 10.85
CA PHE A 171 14.40 -5.84 10.20
C PHE A 171 14.44 -5.64 8.69
N VAL A 172 15.42 -6.26 8.05
CA VAL A 172 15.59 -6.20 6.60
C VAL A 172 15.43 -7.60 6.03
N VAL A 173 14.66 -7.73 4.95
CA VAL A 173 14.44 -9.03 4.30
C VAL A 173 15.79 -9.62 3.84
N GLY A 174 16.11 -10.82 4.32
CA GLY A 174 17.35 -11.53 4.02
C GLY A 174 18.51 -11.25 4.99
N ASP A 175 18.32 -10.40 6.00
CA ASP A 175 19.31 -10.20 7.05
C ASP A 175 19.28 -11.39 8.03
N LYS A 176 20.32 -12.23 7.95
CA LYS A 176 20.53 -13.39 8.83
C LYS A 176 21.39 -13.07 10.04
N MET A 177 21.80 -11.81 10.23
CA MET A 177 22.82 -11.44 11.23
C MET A 177 22.24 -11.11 12.62
N MET A 178 20.96 -11.37 12.86
CA MET A 178 20.38 -11.18 14.20
C MET A 178 20.71 -12.37 15.12
N PRO A 179 21.35 -12.16 16.28
CA PRO A 179 21.69 -13.24 17.21
C PRO A 179 20.49 -14.08 17.67
N GLU A 180 19.29 -13.49 17.63
CA GLU A 180 18.04 -14.09 18.13
C GLU A 180 17.14 -14.61 16.98
N SER A 181 17.69 -14.79 15.77
CA SER A 181 16.90 -15.13 14.58
C SER A 181 16.02 -16.36 14.78
N GLU A 182 16.55 -17.45 15.36
CA GLU A 182 15.80 -18.70 15.58
C GLU A 182 14.61 -18.53 16.53
N GLU A 183 14.74 -17.78 17.62
CA GLU A 183 13.64 -17.53 18.56
C GLU A 183 12.51 -16.72 17.90
N ILE A 184 12.88 -15.74 17.07
CA ILE A 184 11.93 -14.94 16.29
C ILE A 184 11.16 -15.84 15.31
N TRP A 185 11.85 -16.74 14.62
CA TRP A 185 11.22 -17.71 13.72
C TRP A 185 10.31 -18.69 14.46
N GLU A 186 10.67 -19.13 15.66
CA GLU A 186 9.82 -19.98 16.49
C GLU A 186 8.57 -19.25 16.99
N VAL A 187 8.68 -17.96 17.35
CA VAL A 187 7.51 -17.13 17.67
C VAL A 187 6.60 -17.00 16.44
N TRP A 188 7.17 -16.75 15.26
CA TRP A 188 6.39 -16.69 14.03
C TRP A 188 5.66 -18.00 13.73
N ARG A 189 6.36 -19.16 13.80
CA ARG A 189 5.76 -20.48 13.55
C ARG A 189 4.57 -20.75 14.46
N ARG A 190 4.68 -20.45 15.76
CA ARG A 190 3.58 -20.58 16.73
C ARG A 190 2.44 -19.60 16.46
N LEU A 191 2.74 -18.38 16.00
CA LEU A 191 1.73 -17.40 15.62
C LEU A 191 0.99 -17.85 14.35
N GLU A 192 1.72 -18.30 13.34
CA GLU A 192 1.21 -18.81 12.07
C GLU A 192 0.22 -19.97 12.29
N GLU A 193 0.55 -20.93 13.15
CA GLU A 193 -0.34 -22.03 13.53
C GLU A 193 -1.67 -21.49 14.11
N LYS A 194 -1.59 -20.53 15.04
CA LYS A 194 -2.77 -19.93 15.68
C LYS A 194 -3.64 -19.15 14.70
N ILE A 195 -3.03 -18.30 13.86
CA ILE A 195 -3.79 -17.49 12.89
C ILE A 195 -4.39 -18.39 11.80
N SER A 196 -3.71 -19.47 11.43
CA SER A 196 -4.25 -20.47 10.49
C SER A 196 -5.49 -21.15 11.06
N GLY A 197 -5.49 -21.43 12.37
CA GLY A 197 -6.66 -21.98 13.08
C GLY A 197 -7.89 -21.07 13.08
N ILE A 198 -7.74 -19.76 12.83
CA ILE A 198 -8.86 -18.80 12.70
C ILE A 198 -9.10 -18.37 11.24
N GLY A 199 -8.51 -19.07 10.27
CA GLY A 199 -8.80 -18.89 8.84
C GLY A 199 -7.76 -18.10 8.03
N TYR A 200 -6.58 -17.81 8.58
CA TYR A 200 -5.47 -17.28 7.77
C TYR A 200 -5.00 -18.33 6.75
N ILE A 201 -4.86 -17.90 5.49
CA ILE A 201 -4.26 -18.66 4.41
C ILE A 201 -3.22 -17.74 3.75
N PRO A 202 -1.95 -18.16 3.61
CA PRO A 202 -0.92 -17.34 2.98
C PRO A 202 -1.33 -16.87 1.57
N ASP A 203 -1.30 -15.56 1.32
CA ASP A 203 -1.57 -15.00 -0.02
C ASP A 203 -0.27 -14.99 -0.84
N THR A 204 0.06 -16.13 -1.45
CA THR A 204 1.24 -16.29 -2.32
C THR A 204 1.21 -15.37 -3.54
N GLY A 205 0.05 -14.78 -3.88
CA GLY A 205 -0.09 -13.71 -4.85
C GLY A 205 0.64 -12.41 -4.47
N SER A 206 1.03 -12.26 -3.20
CA SER A 206 1.90 -11.18 -2.71
C SER A 206 3.37 -11.38 -3.07
N VAL A 207 3.79 -12.60 -3.44
CA VAL A 207 5.15 -12.92 -3.88
C VAL A 207 5.24 -12.90 -5.39
N LEU A 208 5.79 -11.82 -5.93
CA LEU A 208 5.85 -11.55 -7.37
C LEU A 208 7.14 -12.09 -8.00
N HIS A 209 7.44 -13.35 -7.70
CA HIS A 209 8.61 -14.08 -8.19
C HIS A 209 8.19 -15.42 -8.83
N GLU A 210 8.91 -15.83 -9.87
CA GLU A 210 8.71 -17.09 -10.60
C GLU A 210 9.27 -18.24 -9.76
N LEU A 211 8.49 -18.66 -8.76
CA LEU A 211 8.85 -19.66 -7.75
C LEU A 211 7.70 -20.63 -7.53
N LYS A 212 8.00 -21.79 -6.93
CA LYS A 212 6.99 -22.75 -6.49
C LYS A 212 6.21 -22.19 -5.30
N GLU A 213 5.00 -22.70 -5.07
CA GLU A 213 4.12 -22.21 -4.01
C GLU A 213 4.76 -22.36 -2.62
N GLU A 214 5.48 -23.45 -2.38
CA GLU A 214 6.18 -23.68 -1.11
C GLU A 214 7.27 -22.62 -0.86
N GLU A 215 8.02 -22.27 -1.91
CA GLU A 215 9.07 -21.25 -1.85
C GLU A 215 8.48 -19.85 -1.62
N LYS A 216 7.30 -19.55 -2.19
CA LYS A 216 6.59 -18.30 -1.94
C LYS A 216 6.14 -18.20 -0.49
N ILE A 217 5.62 -19.29 0.08
CA ILE A 217 5.22 -19.33 1.50
C ILE A 217 6.43 -19.04 2.39
N GLU A 218 7.60 -19.63 2.11
CA GLU A 218 8.82 -19.33 2.85
C GLU A 218 9.22 -17.85 2.77
N ILE A 219 9.10 -17.22 1.59
CA ILE A 219 9.36 -15.79 1.44
C ILE A 219 8.38 -14.96 2.27
N LEU A 220 7.09 -15.30 2.25
CA LEU A 220 6.07 -14.60 3.06
C LEU A 220 6.39 -14.66 4.54
N ARG A 221 6.81 -15.82 5.05
CA ARG A 221 7.22 -15.98 6.45
C ARG A 221 8.41 -15.08 6.83
N GLY A 222 9.29 -14.79 5.86
CA GLY A 222 10.45 -13.91 6.01
C GLY A 222 10.21 -12.42 5.80
N HIS A 223 8.96 -11.97 5.64
CA HIS A 223 8.68 -10.53 5.54
C HIS A 223 9.08 -9.78 6.81
N SER A 224 9.72 -8.61 6.65
CA SER A 224 10.30 -7.85 7.76
C SER A 224 9.26 -7.43 8.81
N GLU A 225 8.01 -7.20 8.41
CA GLU A 225 6.89 -6.93 9.33
C GLU A 225 6.64 -8.10 10.29
N LYS A 226 6.60 -9.32 9.75
CA LYS A 226 6.34 -10.55 10.51
C LYS A 226 7.48 -10.82 11.49
N LEU A 227 8.72 -10.59 11.07
CA LEU A 227 9.88 -10.66 11.96
C LEU A 227 9.83 -9.60 13.07
N ALA A 228 9.47 -8.35 12.74
CA ALA A 228 9.32 -7.28 13.73
C ALA A 228 8.20 -7.56 14.75
N ILE A 229 7.06 -8.10 14.30
CA ILE A 229 5.96 -8.54 15.17
C ILE A 229 6.44 -9.66 16.10
N SER A 230 7.08 -10.70 15.56
CA SER A 230 7.59 -11.82 16.34
C SER A 230 8.63 -11.37 17.38
N PHE A 231 9.52 -10.46 17.01
CA PHE A 231 10.45 -9.86 17.96
C PHE A 231 9.73 -9.06 19.05
N GLY A 232 8.73 -8.26 18.69
CA GLY A 232 7.93 -7.50 19.65
C GLY A 232 7.22 -8.42 20.65
N LEU A 233 6.62 -9.51 20.18
CA LEU A 233 5.98 -10.52 21.02
C LEU A 233 6.98 -11.25 21.93
N LEU A 234 8.21 -11.47 21.46
CA LEU A 234 9.28 -12.09 22.23
C LEU A 234 9.80 -11.18 23.35
N LYS A 235 9.95 -9.87 23.07
CA LYS A 235 10.63 -8.92 23.96
C LYS A 235 9.71 -8.08 24.85
N THR A 236 8.39 -8.23 24.72
CA THR A 236 7.43 -7.44 25.51
C THR A 236 6.48 -8.31 26.32
N PRO A 237 6.06 -7.86 27.52
CA PRO A 237 5.06 -8.57 28.30
C PRO A 237 3.66 -8.43 27.67
N LYS A 238 2.77 -9.35 28.05
CA LYS A 238 1.37 -9.32 27.62
C LYS A 238 0.71 -7.99 27.97
N GLY A 239 -0.03 -7.43 27.02
CA GLY A 239 -0.80 -6.18 27.18
C GLY A 239 -0.10 -4.93 26.67
N VAL A 240 1.16 -5.01 26.23
CA VAL A 240 1.87 -3.89 25.61
C VAL A 240 1.46 -3.75 24.14
N THR A 241 1.15 -2.51 23.72
CA THR A 241 0.90 -2.18 22.31
C THR A 241 2.21 -2.17 21.53
N LEU A 242 2.29 -2.98 20.48
CA LEU A 242 3.41 -2.98 19.53
C LEU A 242 3.11 -2.00 18.39
N ARG A 243 4.10 -1.17 18.03
CA ARG A 243 4.05 -0.28 16.87
C ARG A 243 5.14 -0.68 15.88
N ILE A 244 4.72 -1.25 14.76
CA ILE A 244 5.60 -1.67 13.67
C ILE A 244 5.46 -0.64 12.55
N CYS A 245 6.60 -0.12 12.10
CA CYS A 245 6.67 0.80 10.99
C CYS A 245 7.42 0.16 9.84
N LYS A 246 7.13 0.58 8.60
CA LYS A 246 7.78 0.11 7.38
C LYS A 246 8.03 1.26 6.43
N ASN A 247 9.16 1.23 5.73
CA ASN A 247 9.51 2.24 4.73
C ASN A 247 8.78 2.04 3.38
N LEU A 248 8.30 0.83 3.12
CA LEU A 248 7.51 0.46 1.95
C LEU A 248 6.07 0.09 2.35
N ARG A 249 5.17 0.05 1.36
CA ARG A 249 3.80 -0.43 1.56
C ARG A 249 3.79 -1.89 2.06
N ILE A 250 2.97 -2.17 3.06
CA ILE A 250 2.74 -3.51 3.58
C ILE A 250 2.02 -4.34 2.51
N CYS A 251 2.46 -5.58 2.28
CA CYS A 251 1.81 -6.46 1.30
C CYS A 251 0.47 -6.99 1.84
N ARG A 252 -0.40 -7.49 0.97
CA ARG A 252 -1.74 -7.95 1.37
C ARG A 252 -1.72 -9.12 2.36
N ASP A 253 -0.69 -9.94 2.31
CA ASP A 253 -0.52 -11.09 3.22
C ASP A 253 -0.12 -10.71 4.66
N CYS A 254 0.53 -9.55 4.85
CA CYS A 254 1.00 -9.07 6.16
C CYS A 254 0.01 -8.09 6.77
#